data_AF-A0A812IF00-F1
#
_entry.id   AF-A0A812IF00-F1
#
_cell.length_a   1.000
_cell.length_b   1.000
_cell.length_c   1.000
_cell.angle_alpha   90.00
_cell.angle_beta   90.00
_cell.angle_gamma   90.00
#
_symmetry.space_group_name_H-M   'P 1'
#
loop_
_entity.id
_entity.type
_entity.pdbx_description
1 polymer ?
#
loop_
_entity_poly.entity_id
_entity_poly.type
_entity_poly.pdbx_seq_one_letter_code
_entity_poly.pdbx_strand_id
1 'polypeptide(L)'
;MVAASADPVPQLLHGHWLDSIGHSIIVSKTPDEDLIFTAVLTPLVDHPDARDRVLRIDRPQESWKWRCGNASLELADEQNQRLVWITEDGRRNVWSRTKELSAQLSAGSRSGERELAEDSDKDTDSIAFPWLLNNSAPEPWLPLDVPRDILYDGARVAALLDIRQMIGARSEPQERLTHILMDHDLHPTRQGGDYLIPGVDSPLWKTLDVSEPMRRSIAQRISRIPHEVLSQRVSWSGNSEVWVGRHKISCRSRDIQALNARWVPPFQDERKPLEIARLLALYSVFDNPLSNRRNGVHLGLDPEIRRHCDFELFASPLNAAVQNGRFSSKWPHVEWRFGSIGSYPSVIDYLPVNSVVCINPPFTEAYLADVMARLAELKLRFRLRIAVPILEVFLTIAKSAGKRFGTSFEICREVE
;
A
#
# COMPACT_ATOMS: atom_id res chain seq x y z
N MET A 1 -2.10 -37.62 40.92
CA MET A 1 -2.55 -36.94 39.68
C MET A 1 -1.40 -36.07 39.20
N VAL A 2 -0.70 -36.48 38.14
CA VAL A 2 0.32 -35.66 37.47
C VAL A 2 -0.45 -34.63 36.65
N ALA A 3 -0.24 -33.33 36.89
CA ALA A 3 -0.81 -32.29 36.06
C ALA A 3 -0.38 -32.54 34.61
N ALA A 4 -1.35 -32.74 33.71
CA ALA A 4 -1.07 -32.89 32.30
C ALA A 4 -0.35 -31.62 31.84
N SER A 5 0.95 -31.76 31.53
CA SER A 5 1.75 -30.73 30.88
C SER A 5 0.97 -30.23 29.68
N ALA A 6 0.52 -28.98 29.71
CA ALA A 6 -0.16 -28.38 28.57
C ALA A 6 0.78 -28.47 27.37
N ASP A 7 0.32 -29.11 26.30
CA ASP A 7 1.07 -29.20 25.05
C ASP A 7 1.29 -27.76 24.55
N PRO A 8 2.54 -27.26 24.41
CA PRO A 8 2.80 -25.90 23.98
C PRO A 8 2.52 -25.70 22.47
N VAL A 9 2.40 -26.78 21.71
CA VAL A 9 2.28 -26.76 20.25
C VAL A 9 1.07 -25.96 19.72
N PRO A 10 -0.16 -26.03 20.27
CA PRO A 10 -1.30 -25.27 19.77
C PRO A 10 -1.06 -23.75 19.71
N GLN A 11 -0.40 -23.19 20.73
CA GLN A 11 -0.08 -21.77 20.77
C GLN A 11 1.03 -21.43 19.77
N LEU A 12 1.99 -22.34 19.60
CA LEU A 12 3.06 -22.20 18.65
C LEU A 12 2.59 -22.27 17.20
N LEU A 13 1.55 -23.07 16.88
CA LEU A 13 1.03 -23.23 15.52
C LEU A 13 0.41 -21.94 14.96
N HIS A 14 -0.33 -21.19 15.78
CA HIS A 14 -1.11 -20.03 15.34
C HIS A 14 -0.26 -18.84 14.90
N GLY A 15 -0.45 -18.35 13.67
CA GLY A 15 0.24 -17.17 13.15
C GLY A 15 0.67 -17.30 11.69
N HIS A 16 1.61 -16.44 11.28
CA HIS A 16 2.16 -16.40 9.93
C HIS A 16 3.50 -17.14 9.85
N TRP A 17 3.64 -17.95 8.81
CA TRP A 17 4.79 -18.79 8.52
C TRP A 17 5.20 -18.66 7.07
N LEU A 18 6.46 -18.95 6.78
CA LEU A 18 6.99 -19.09 5.44
C LEU A 18 7.48 -20.50 5.24
N ASP A 19 7.09 -21.11 4.12
CA ASP A 19 7.60 -22.41 3.72
C ASP A 19 9.04 -22.30 3.15
N SER A 20 9.66 -23.44 2.87
CA SER A 20 11.05 -23.49 2.39
C SER A 20 11.29 -22.84 1.01
N ILE A 21 10.22 -22.54 0.28
CA ILE A 21 10.23 -21.93 -1.06
C ILE A 21 9.74 -20.47 -0.98
N GLY A 22 9.30 -20.01 0.20
CA GLY A 22 8.84 -18.65 0.46
C GLY A 22 7.32 -18.46 0.30
N HIS A 23 6.54 -19.52 0.18
CA HIS A 23 5.08 -19.40 0.21
C HIS A 23 4.61 -18.93 1.59
N SER A 24 3.62 -18.05 1.61
CA SER A 24 3.01 -17.56 2.85
C SER A 24 2.02 -18.60 3.37
N ILE A 25 2.11 -18.93 4.65
CA ILE A 25 1.20 -19.85 5.33
C ILE A 25 0.63 -19.14 6.55
N ILE A 26 -0.69 -18.99 6.58
CA ILE A 26 -1.39 -18.47 7.75
C ILE A 26 -2.15 -19.57 8.45
N VAL A 27 -1.88 -19.74 9.74
CA VAL A 27 -2.57 -20.69 10.60
C VAL A 27 -3.46 -19.92 11.56
N SER A 28 -4.77 -20.11 11.44
CA SER A 28 -5.79 -19.55 12.33
C SER A 28 -6.49 -20.63 13.15
N LYS A 29 -6.95 -20.27 14.35
CA LYS A 29 -7.79 -21.15 15.17
C LYS A 29 -9.21 -21.13 14.62
N THR A 30 -9.84 -22.30 14.53
CA THR A 30 -11.26 -22.40 14.15
C THR A 30 -12.11 -22.00 15.37
N PRO A 31 -13.08 -21.07 15.25
CA PRO A 31 -13.78 -20.50 16.40
C PRO A 31 -14.53 -21.53 17.26
N ASP A 32 -14.98 -22.63 16.65
CA ASP A 32 -15.82 -23.63 17.31
C ASP A 32 -15.07 -24.88 17.80
N GLU A 33 -13.75 -24.97 17.54
CA GLU A 33 -12.99 -26.20 17.75
C GLU A 33 -11.59 -25.93 18.36
N ASP A 34 -11.41 -26.24 19.64
CA ASP A 34 -10.20 -25.87 20.42
C ASP A 34 -8.88 -26.46 19.91
N LEU A 35 -8.95 -27.57 19.17
CA LEU A 35 -7.78 -28.31 18.68
C LEU A 35 -7.73 -28.39 17.15
N ILE A 36 -8.47 -27.51 16.48
CA ILE A 36 -8.56 -27.52 15.02
C ILE A 36 -8.20 -26.13 14.51
N PHE A 37 -7.20 -26.12 13.65
CA PHE A 37 -6.69 -24.94 12.99
C PHE A 37 -6.93 -25.05 11.49
N THR A 38 -6.95 -23.91 10.83
CA THR A 38 -6.96 -23.85 9.37
C THR A 38 -5.68 -23.18 8.91
N ALA A 39 -4.95 -23.85 8.03
CA ALA A 39 -3.77 -23.32 7.36
C ALA A 39 -4.12 -22.89 5.95
N VAL A 40 -3.81 -21.65 5.58
CA VAL A 40 -3.94 -21.17 4.21
C VAL A 40 -2.57 -20.92 3.62
N LEU A 41 -2.24 -21.70 2.60
CA LEU A 41 -1.00 -21.60 1.82
C LEU A 41 -1.27 -20.73 0.60
N THR A 42 -0.62 -19.57 0.53
CA THR A 42 -0.63 -18.68 -0.63
C THR A 42 0.70 -18.78 -1.37
N PRO A 43 0.68 -19.27 -2.61
CA PRO A 43 1.88 -19.33 -3.44
C PRO A 43 2.35 -17.95 -3.90
N LEU A 44 3.61 -17.85 -4.30
CA LEU A 44 4.19 -16.62 -4.87
C LEU A 44 3.53 -16.30 -6.23
N VAL A 45 3.40 -15.01 -6.56
CA VAL A 45 2.71 -14.51 -7.79
C VAL A 45 3.26 -15.11 -9.08
N ASP A 46 4.52 -15.51 -9.06
CA ASP A 46 5.30 -15.89 -10.24
C ASP A 46 4.69 -17.08 -11.01
N HIS A 47 3.71 -17.79 -10.40
CA HIS A 47 2.92 -18.80 -11.08
C HIS A 47 1.47 -18.34 -11.38
N PRO A 48 1.09 -18.17 -12.66
CA PRO A 48 -0.24 -17.68 -13.05
C PRO A 48 -1.40 -18.60 -12.61
N ASP A 49 -1.14 -19.91 -12.49
CA ASP A 49 -2.14 -20.91 -12.06
C ASP A 49 -2.13 -21.18 -10.55
N ALA A 50 -1.26 -20.51 -9.81
CA ALA A 50 -1.10 -20.79 -8.41
C ALA A 50 -2.39 -20.39 -7.68
N ARG A 51 -3.00 -21.30 -6.92
CA ARG A 51 -4.22 -21.02 -6.13
C ARG A 51 -3.92 -21.20 -4.66
N ASP A 52 -4.62 -20.42 -3.83
CA ASP A 52 -4.52 -20.57 -2.39
C ASP A 52 -5.05 -21.95 -2.01
N ARG A 53 -4.35 -22.64 -1.10
CA ARG A 53 -4.74 -23.96 -0.62
C ARG A 53 -5.11 -23.85 0.84
N VAL A 54 -6.31 -24.31 1.16
CA VAL A 54 -6.79 -24.39 2.54
C VAL A 54 -6.60 -25.82 3.03
N LEU A 55 -5.83 -25.96 4.11
CA LEU A 55 -5.50 -27.22 4.75
C LEU A 55 -6.03 -27.20 6.17
N ARG A 56 -6.74 -28.26 6.56
CA ARG A 56 -7.14 -28.47 7.95
C ARG A 56 -5.95 -28.99 8.75
N ILE A 57 -5.70 -28.37 9.90
CA ILE A 57 -4.76 -28.84 10.89
C ILE A 57 -5.53 -29.37 12.09
N ASP A 58 -5.34 -30.63 12.43
CA ASP A 58 -5.97 -31.24 13.59
C ASP A 58 -5.03 -32.24 14.26
N ARG A 59 -5.46 -32.73 15.43
CA ARG A 59 -4.75 -33.76 16.18
C ARG A 59 -5.67 -34.96 16.35
N PRO A 60 -5.58 -35.99 15.48
CA PRO A 60 -6.39 -37.19 15.62
C PRO A 60 -6.15 -37.87 16.97
N GLN A 61 -7.23 -38.32 17.63
CA GLN A 61 -7.19 -38.94 18.96
C GLN A 61 -6.22 -40.14 19.03
N GLU A 62 -6.04 -40.86 17.93
CA GLU A 62 -5.23 -42.08 17.86
C GLU A 62 -3.72 -41.83 17.81
N SER A 63 -3.29 -40.72 17.20
CA SER A 63 -1.89 -40.56 16.79
C SER A 63 -1.07 -39.60 17.66
N TRP A 64 -1.72 -38.78 18.50
CA TRP A 64 -1.11 -37.68 19.27
C TRP A 64 -0.22 -36.71 18.45
N LYS A 65 -0.15 -36.86 17.12
CA LYS A 65 0.61 -36.03 16.20
C LYS A 65 -0.33 -35.04 15.53
N TRP A 66 0.16 -33.83 15.32
CA TRP A 66 -0.55 -32.84 14.51
C TRP A 66 -0.50 -33.27 13.05
N ARG A 67 -1.64 -33.22 12.38
CA ARG A 67 -1.77 -33.44 10.93
C ARG A 67 -2.15 -32.14 10.26
N CYS A 68 -1.70 -31.96 9.02
CA CYS A 68 -2.05 -30.84 8.15
C CYS A 68 -2.35 -31.41 6.76
N GLY A 69 -3.63 -31.63 6.46
CA GLY A 69 -4.04 -32.41 5.28
C GLY A 69 -3.48 -33.85 5.32
N ASN A 70 -2.73 -34.24 4.29
CA ASN A 70 -2.15 -35.59 4.16
C ASN A 70 -0.73 -35.72 4.78
N ALA A 71 -0.31 -34.77 5.61
CA ALA A 71 1.03 -34.74 6.18
C ALA A 71 0.99 -34.61 7.71
N SER A 72 2.04 -35.06 8.38
CA SER A 72 2.30 -34.80 9.79
C SER A 72 3.08 -33.51 9.97
N LEU A 73 2.72 -32.72 10.98
CA LEU A 73 3.45 -31.55 11.44
C LEU A 73 4.29 -31.93 12.67
N GLU A 74 5.60 -31.76 12.55
CA GLU A 74 6.55 -32.01 13.63
C GLU A 74 7.31 -30.73 13.97
N LEU A 75 7.43 -30.42 15.26
CA LEU A 75 8.22 -29.29 15.73
C LEU A 75 9.69 -29.67 15.69
N ALA A 76 10.46 -29.08 14.76
CA ALA A 76 11.88 -29.39 14.62
C ALA A 76 12.77 -28.56 15.55
N ASP A 77 12.37 -27.33 15.82
CA ASP A 77 13.15 -26.41 16.65
C ASP A 77 12.23 -25.36 17.30
N GLU A 78 12.05 -25.46 18.61
CA GLU A 78 11.30 -24.50 19.42
C GLU A 78 11.95 -23.12 19.44
N GLN A 79 13.28 -23.06 19.53
CA GLN A 79 14.02 -21.81 19.66
C GLN A 79 13.96 -21.00 18.36
N ASN A 80 14.04 -21.68 17.22
CA ASN A 80 13.98 -21.05 15.91
C ASN A 80 12.56 -21.00 15.32
N GLN A 81 11.54 -21.46 16.06
CA GLN A 81 10.15 -21.49 15.62
C GLN A 81 10.02 -22.15 14.24
N ARG A 82 10.43 -23.43 14.14
CA ARG A 82 10.42 -24.21 12.90
C ARG A 82 9.54 -25.44 13.01
N LEU A 83 8.62 -25.59 12.06
CA LEU A 83 7.80 -26.79 11.87
C LEU A 83 8.26 -27.52 10.61
N VAL A 84 8.09 -28.83 10.59
CA VAL A 84 8.34 -29.67 9.42
C VAL A 84 7.03 -30.35 9.04
N TRP A 85 6.56 -30.04 7.85
CA TRP A 85 5.41 -30.67 7.21
C TRP A 85 5.92 -31.86 6.39
N ILE A 86 5.59 -33.08 6.81
CA ILE A 86 6.10 -34.34 6.25
C ILE A 86 4.94 -35.15 5.68
N THR A 87 4.92 -35.36 4.37
CA THR A 87 3.93 -36.21 3.70
C THR A 87 4.22 -37.68 3.91
N GLU A 88 3.20 -38.53 3.70
CA GLU A 88 3.33 -39.99 3.80
C GLU A 88 4.38 -40.58 2.82
N ASP A 89 4.63 -39.91 1.69
CA ASP A 89 5.68 -40.27 0.73
C ASP A 89 7.10 -39.77 1.11
N GLY A 90 7.25 -39.13 2.27
CA GLY A 90 8.53 -38.68 2.82
C GLY A 90 9.01 -37.32 2.33
N ARG A 91 8.26 -36.59 1.47
CA ARG A 91 8.60 -35.20 1.15
C ARG A 91 8.47 -34.32 2.38
N ARG A 92 9.35 -33.32 2.48
CA ARG A 92 9.45 -32.42 3.63
C ARG A 92 9.36 -30.97 3.18
N ASN A 93 8.56 -30.18 3.88
CA ASN A 93 8.55 -28.73 3.75
C ASN A 93 8.77 -28.11 5.13
N VAL A 94 9.73 -27.19 5.24
CA VAL A 94 10.06 -26.53 6.50
C VAL A 94 9.31 -25.21 6.56
N TRP A 95 8.51 -25.02 7.61
CA TRP A 95 7.82 -23.77 7.88
C TRP A 95 8.61 -23.01 8.95
N SER A 96 8.87 -21.74 8.71
CA SER A 96 9.66 -20.89 9.59
C SER A 96 8.99 -19.54 9.82
N ARG A 97 9.14 -18.98 11.02
CA ARG A 97 8.73 -17.61 11.31
C ARG A 97 9.86 -16.63 11.06
N THR A 98 9.53 -15.44 10.60
CA THR A 98 10.49 -14.33 10.50
C THR A 98 10.93 -13.93 11.91
N LYS A 99 12.24 -13.78 12.15
CA LYS A 99 12.82 -13.50 13.48
C LYS A 99 12.25 -12.25 14.18
N GLU A 100 11.74 -11.29 13.41
CA GLU A 100 11.06 -10.09 13.94
C GLU A 100 9.75 -10.44 14.67
N LEU A 101 8.98 -11.41 14.17
CA LEU A 101 7.75 -11.86 14.85
C LEU A 101 8.08 -12.60 16.16
N SER A 102 9.14 -13.40 16.18
CA SER A 102 9.56 -14.11 17.39
C SER A 102 10.04 -13.16 18.50
N ALA A 103 10.73 -12.07 18.13
CA ALA A 103 11.16 -11.06 19.10
C ALA A 103 9.96 -10.33 19.73
N GLN A 104 8.91 -10.06 18.95
CA GLN A 104 7.69 -9.39 19.43
C GLN A 104 6.86 -10.28 20.36
N LEU A 105 6.66 -11.56 20.02
CA LEU A 105 5.96 -12.51 20.90
C LEU A 105 6.71 -12.73 22.22
N SER A 106 8.04 -12.71 22.18
CA SER A 106 8.88 -12.84 23.39
C SER A 106 8.85 -11.59 24.27
N ALA A 107 8.61 -10.41 23.68
CA ALA A 107 8.55 -9.14 24.40
C ALA A 107 7.19 -8.87 25.05
N GLY A 108 6.09 -9.35 24.46
CA GLY A 108 4.73 -9.16 24.97
C GLY A 108 4.42 -9.89 26.28
N SER A 109 5.21 -10.90 26.66
CA SER A 109 5.02 -11.65 27.92
C SER A 109 5.80 -11.08 29.12
N ARG A 110 6.51 -9.97 28.97
CA ARG A 110 7.32 -9.35 30.07
C ARG A 110 6.94 -7.91 30.40
N SER A 111 5.76 -7.44 30.00
CA SER A 111 5.26 -6.11 30.41
C SER A 111 4.63 -6.15 31.81
N GLY A 112 5.49 -6.28 32.81
CA GLY A 112 5.16 -6.10 34.21
C GLY A 112 6.47 -5.89 34.94
N GLU A 113 6.69 -4.68 35.45
CA GLU A 113 7.83 -4.28 36.28
C GLU A 113 9.18 -4.14 35.53
N ARG A 114 9.43 -2.94 34.98
CA ARG A 114 10.81 -2.45 34.95
C ARG A 114 10.88 -1.01 35.43
N GLU A 115 11.70 -0.88 36.45
CA GLU A 115 11.88 0.23 37.37
C GLU A 115 12.36 1.51 36.68
N LEU A 116 11.94 2.61 37.28
CA LEU A 116 12.33 3.99 37.04
C LEU A 116 13.85 4.13 37.11
N ALA A 117 14.51 4.30 35.96
CA ALA A 117 15.83 4.90 35.88
C ALA A 117 15.65 6.34 35.40
N GLU A 118 15.78 7.26 36.34
CA GLU A 118 15.91 8.70 36.12
C GLU A 118 17.25 9.00 35.41
N ASP A 119 17.31 10.14 34.73
CA ASP A 119 18.43 10.71 33.96
C ASP A 119 18.67 10.21 32.52
N SER A 120 17.95 10.82 31.57
CA SER A 120 18.61 11.63 30.54
C SER A 120 17.60 12.51 29.80
N ASP A 121 17.55 13.78 30.21
CA ASP A 121 17.08 14.89 29.39
C ASP A 121 17.96 14.97 28.12
N LYS A 122 17.43 14.47 27.00
CA LYS A 122 17.78 14.85 25.63
C LYS A 122 16.76 14.30 24.65
N ASP A 123 15.81 15.17 24.32
CA ASP A 123 15.34 15.42 22.96
C ASP A 123 15.33 14.21 22.01
N THR A 124 14.16 13.60 21.86
CA THR A 124 13.34 13.81 20.66
C THR A 124 12.00 13.11 20.85
N ASP A 125 10.96 13.93 21.03
CA ASP A 125 9.86 13.92 20.09
C ASP A 125 9.27 12.52 19.81
N SER A 126 8.33 12.11 20.69
CA SER A 126 7.32 11.09 20.38
C SER A 126 6.46 11.61 19.22
N ILE A 127 7.02 11.59 18.01
CA ILE A 127 6.36 12.04 16.81
C ILE A 127 5.33 10.98 16.48
N ALA A 128 4.10 11.25 16.91
CA ALA A 128 2.94 10.46 16.62
C ALA A 128 2.69 10.52 15.11
N PHE A 129 3.28 9.58 14.37
CA PHE A 129 2.90 9.34 12.99
C PHE A 129 1.38 9.08 12.96
N PRO A 130 0.62 9.64 12.01
CA PRO A 130 -0.83 9.47 11.91
C PRO A 130 -1.25 8.02 11.63
N TRP A 131 -0.31 7.16 11.25
CA TRP A 131 -0.47 5.71 11.29
C TRP A 131 0.15 5.13 12.57
N LEU A 132 -0.70 4.89 13.55
CA LEU A 132 -0.28 4.23 14.78
C LEU A 132 0.00 2.76 14.48
N LEU A 133 1.13 2.25 15.02
CA LEU A 133 1.35 0.82 15.10
C LEU A 133 0.32 0.26 16.07
N ASN A 134 -0.60 -0.55 15.54
CA ASN A 134 -1.47 -1.33 16.38
C ASN A 134 -0.65 -2.49 16.96
N ASN A 135 -0.59 -2.57 18.29
CA ASN A 135 0.02 -3.71 18.99
C ASN A 135 -0.87 -4.97 18.95
N SER A 136 -2.06 -4.88 18.36
CA SER A 136 -2.90 -6.05 18.12
C SER A 136 -2.17 -6.99 17.18
N ALA A 137 -2.01 -8.25 17.61
CA ALA A 137 -1.53 -9.30 16.73
C ALA A 137 -2.47 -9.36 15.51
N PRO A 138 -1.95 -9.36 14.28
CA PRO A 138 -2.80 -9.54 13.10
C PRO A 138 -3.55 -10.86 13.27
N GLU A 139 -4.88 -10.78 13.40
CA GLU A 139 -5.69 -11.98 13.51
C GLU A 139 -5.58 -12.75 12.19
N PRO A 140 -5.13 -14.01 12.21
CA PRO A 140 -5.03 -14.80 11.01
C PRO A 140 -6.44 -15.05 10.44
N TRP A 141 -6.68 -14.59 9.22
CA TRP A 141 -7.96 -14.75 8.51
C TRP A 141 -7.82 -15.71 7.33
N LEU A 142 -8.94 -16.27 6.89
CA LEU A 142 -9.01 -17.06 5.67
C LEU A 142 -9.18 -16.11 4.48
N PRO A 143 -8.22 -16.01 3.53
CA PRO A 143 -8.26 -15.08 2.40
C PRO A 143 -9.23 -15.49 1.29
N LEU A 144 -10.16 -16.41 1.55
CA LEU A 144 -10.96 -17.08 0.53
C LEU A 144 -11.81 -16.12 -0.33
N ASP A 145 -12.18 -14.95 0.21
CA ASP A 145 -13.10 -14.02 -0.46
C ASP A 145 -12.42 -12.71 -0.93
N VAL A 146 -11.11 -12.54 -0.67
CA VAL A 146 -10.42 -11.28 -1.00
C VAL A 146 -9.64 -11.44 -2.30
N PRO A 147 -9.91 -10.61 -3.33
CA PRO A 147 -9.13 -10.60 -4.56
C PRO A 147 -7.63 -10.40 -4.28
N ARG A 148 -6.78 -11.19 -4.93
CA ARG A 148 -5.33 -11.18 -4.69
C ARG A 148 -4.71 -9.80 -4.88
N ASP A 149 -5.13 -9.05 -5.89
CA ASP A 149 -4.63 -7.70 -6.12
C ASP A 149 -4.83 -6.80 -4.90
N ILE A 150 -5.93 -6.94 -4.15
CA ILE A 150 -6.17 -6.21 -2.90
C ILE A 150 -5.19 -6.67 -1.79
N LEU A 151 -4.89 -7.96 -1.71
CA LEU A 151 -3.92 -8.49 -0.73
C LEU A 151 -2.51 -7.94 -0.99
N TYR A 152 -2.08 -7.93 -2.25
CA TYR A 152 -0.80 -7.36 -2.63
C TYR A 152 -0.76 -5.84 -2.36
N ASP A 153 -1.86 -5.12 -2.61
CA ASP A 153 -1.94 -3.69 -2.30
C ASP A 153 -1.81 -3.41 -0.81
N GLY A 154 -2.44 -4.24 0.03
CA GLY A 154 -2.26 -4.17 1.48
C GLY A 154 -0.79 -4.34 1.88
N ALA A 155 -0.10 -5.35 1.34
CA ALA A 155 1.33 -5.54 1.62
C ALA A 155 2.22 -4.41 1.11
N ARG A 156 1.93 -3.85 -0.07
CA ARG A 156 2.64 -2.68 -0.60
C ARG A 156 2.45 -1.46 0.29
N VAL A 157 1.20 -1.18 0.69
CA VAL A 157 0.87 -0.06 1.56
C VAL A 157 1.57 -0.23 2.91
N ALA A 158 1.50 -1.40 3.53
CA ALA A 158 2.21 -1.69 4.77
C ALA A 158 3.73 -1.47 4.63
N ALA A 159 4.34 -1.98 3.55
CA ALA A 159 5.76 -1.77 3.30
C ALA A 159 6.13 -0.29 3.17
N LEU A 160 5.31 0.50 2.47
CA LEU A 160 5.55 1.95 2.35
C LEU A 160 5.37 2.68 3.67
N LEU A 161 4.37 2.32 4.48
CA LEU A 161 4.17 2.90 5.80
C LEU A 161 5.32 2.53 6.75
N ASP A 162 5.84 1.31 6.69
CA ASP A 162 7.04 0.89 7.41
C ASP A 162 8.27 1.68 6.95
N ILE A 163 8.46 1.88 5.64
CA ILE A 163 9.57 2.69 5.10
C ILE A 163 9.47 4.14 5.60
N ARG A 164 8.26 4.71 5.66
CA ARG A 164 8.06 6.04 6.24
C ARG A 164 8.41 6.07 7.73
N GLN A 165 8.12 5.02 8.50
CA GLN A 165 8.56 4.93 9.90
C GLN A 165 10.09 4.83 10.02
N MET A 166 10.73 4.05 9.15
CA MET A 166 12.19 3.94 9.10
C MET A 166 12.88 5.28 8.81
N ILE A 167 12.30 6.08 7.90
CA ILE A 167 12.78 7.43 7.60
C ILE A 167 12.64 8.37 8.81
N GLY A 168 11.63 8.13 9.65
CA GLY A 168 11.34 8.95 10.81
C GLY A 168 10.73 10.31 10.42
N ALA A 169 10.91 11.32 11.25
CA ALA A 169 10.29 12.62 11.07
C ALA A 169 11.10 13.62 10.22
N ARG A 170 12.00 13.12 9.38
CA ARG A 170 12.77 13.99 8.48
C ARG A 170 11.88 14.42 7.31
N SER A 171 11.54 15.71 7.22
CA SER A 171 10.63 16.23 6.18
C SER A 171 11.14 15.97 4.77
N GLU A 172 12.40 16.32 4.48
CA GLU A 172 12.97 16.22 3.13
C GLU A 172 12.97 14.76 2.58
N PRO A 173 13.47 13.74 3.30
CA PRO A 173 13.34 12.35 2.85
C PRO A 173 11.89 11.86 2.71
N GLN A 174 10.96 12.32 3.55
CA GLN A 174 9.53 11.96 3.44
C GLN A 174 8.89 12.53 2.17
N GLU A 175 9.24 13.78 1.84
CA GLU A 175 8.82 14.45 0.60
C GLU A 175 9.46 13.78 -0.61
N ARG A 176 10.78 13.50 -0.54
CA ARG A 176 11.50 12.81 -1.61
C ARG A 176 10.94 11.43 -1.88
N LEU A 177 10.57 10.66 -0.85
CA LEU A 177 9.88 9.39 -1.00
C LEU A 177 8.55 9.59 -1.75
N THR A 178 7.78 10.62 -1.39
CA THR A 178 6.51 10.94 -2.08
C THR A 178 6.76 11.22 -3.56
N HIS A 179 7.82 11.96 -3.90
CA HIS A 179 8.19 12.24 -5.30
C HIS A 179 8.60 10.97 -6.04
N ILE A 180 9.39 10.09 -5.42
CA ILE A 180 9.76 8.78 -5.99
C ILE A 180 8.50 7.97 -6.34
N LEU A 181 7.54 7.89 -5.42
CA LEU A 181 6.30 7.12 -5.62
C LEU A 181 5.35 7.80 -6.62
N MET A 182 5.35 9.13 -6.67
CA MET A 182 4.63 9.89 -7.69
C MET A 182 5.20 9.61 -9.07
N ASP A 183 6.51 9.74 -9.27
CA ASP A 183 7.17 9.72 -10.58
C ASP A 183 7.40 8.31 -11.14
N HIS A 184 7.30 7.28 -10.31
CA HIS A 184 7.57 5.89 -10.69
C HIS A 184 6.75 5.43 -11.91
N ASP A 185 5.54 5.94 -12.08
CA ASP A 185 4.67 5.54 -13.19
C ASP A 185 5.06 6.11 -14.56
N LEU A 186 5.92 7.15 -14.60
CA LEU A 186 6.54 7.70 -15.81
C LEU A 186 7.86 7.00 -16.17
N HIS A 187 8.43 6.20 -15.28
CA HIS A 187 9.77 5.64 -15.48
C HIS A 187 9.76 4.51 -16.54
N PRO A 188 10.70 4.49 -17.52
CA PRO A 188 10.72 3.49 -18.60
C PRO A 188 10.80 2.04 -18.11
N THR A 189 11.43 1.82 -16.96
CA THR A 189 11.58 0.49 -16.33
C THR A 189 10.27 -0.07 -15.77
N ARG A 190 9.15 0.66 -15.88
CA ARG A 190 7.83 0.19 -15.46
C ARG A 190 7.28 -0.93 -16.34
N GLN A 191 7.79 -1.15 -17.56
CA GLN A 191 7.28 -2.21 -18.43
C GLN A 191 7.39 -3.60 -17.75
N GLY A 192 6.26 -4.09 -17.21
CA GLY A 192 6.17 -5.34 -16.45
C GLY A 192 6.47 -5.25 -14.94
N GLY A 193 6.71 -4.05 -14.40
CA GLY A 193 7.02 -3.84 -12.97
C GLY A 193 5.80 -3.53 -12.09
N ASP A 194 6.04 -3.46 -10.78
CA ASP A 194 5.04 -3.06 -9.79
C ASP A 194 4.58 -1.60 -10.03
N TYR A 195 3.28 -1.33 -9.91
CA TYR A 195 2.73 -0.01 -10.25
C TYR A 195 2.84 1.02 -9.12
N LEU A 196 3.11 0.58 -7.89
CA LEU A 196 3.12 1.43 -6.69
C LEU A 196 4.53 1.65 -6.16
N ILE A 197 5.38 0.62 -6.22
CA ILE A 197 6.70 0.63 -5.58
C ILE A 197 7.80 0.36 -6.62
N PRO A 198 8.84 1.19 -6.71
CA PRO A 198 10.00 0.87 -7.51
C PRO A 198 10.67 -0.43 -7.06
N GLY A 199 11.14 -1.24 -8.01
CA GLY A 199 11.88 -2.48 -7.70
C GLY A 199 13.06 -2.25 -6.77
N VAL A 200 13.50 -3.29 -6.04
CA VAL A 200 14.56 -3.20 -5.02
C VAL A 200 15.86 -2.58 -5.55
N ASP A 201 16.20 -2.87 -6.80
CA ASP A 201 17.41 -2.37 -7.46
C ASP A 201 17.19 -1.05 -8.23
N SER A 202 16.01 -0.43 -8.09
CA SER A 202 15.68 0.80 -8.80
C SER A 202 16.65 1.93 -8.42
N PRO A 203 17.22 2.66 -9.40
CA PRO A 203 18.09 3.79 -9.13
C PRO A 203 17.36 4.94 -8.41
N LEU A 204 16.01 4.96 -8.43
CA LEU A 204 15.22 5.96 -7.73
C LEU A 204 15.50 5.96 -6.22
N TRP A 205 15.77 4.79 -5.62
CA TRP A 205 16.13 4.67 -4.21
C TRP A 205 17.44 5.37 -3.84
N LYS A 206 18.36 5.56 -4.80
CA LYS A 206 19.60 6.31 -4.57
C LYS A 206 19.36 7.81 -4.42
N THR A 207 18.22 8.30 -4.88
CA THR A 207 17.84 9.71 -4.74
C THR A 207 17.24 10.04 -3.38
N LEU A 208 16.97 9.03 -2.56
CA LEU A 208 16.51 9.20 -1.18
C LEU A 208 17.72 9.49 -0.28
N ASP A 209 17.77 10.68 0.33
CA ASP A 209 18.84 11.10 1.23
C ASP A 209 18.74 10.43 2.61
N VAL A 210 19.09 9.14 2.64
CA VAL A 210 19.17 8.33 3.85
C VAL A 210 20.49 7.57 3.87
N SER A 211 20.86 7.06 5.05
CA SER A 211 22.09 6.29 5.21
C SER A 211 22.06 4.98 4.41
N GLU A 212 23.23 4.47 4.04
CA GLU A 212 23.32 3.21 3.30
C GLU A 212 22.73 2.00 4.06
N PRO A 213 22.93 1.86 5.39
CA PRO A 213 22.21 0.86 6.17
C PRO A 213 20.69 0.98 6.03
N MET A 214 20.15 2.20 6.04
CA MET A 214 18.71 2.44 5.87
C MET A 214 18.22 2.00 4.48
N ARG A 215 18.96 2.33 3.40
CA ARG A 215 18.62 1.86 2.05
C ARG A 215 18.56 0.34 1.96
N ARG A 216 19.49 -0.37 2.61
CA ARG A 216 19.45 -1.83 2.70
C ARG A 216 18.21 -2.34 3.44
N SER A 217 17.82 -1.69 4.55
CA SER A 217 16.58 -2.03 5.26
C SER A 217 15.34 -1.81 4.40
N ILE A 218 15.29 -0.71 3.62
CA ILE A 218 14.22 -0.44 2.65
C ILE A 218 14.16 -1.54 1.59
N ALA A 219 15.29 -1.90 0.99
CA ALA A 219 15.34 -2.95 -0.03
C ALA A 219 14.89 -4.31 0.54
N GLN A 220 15.33 -4.65 1.75
CA GLN A 220 14.87 -5.85 2.47
C GLN A 220 13.37 -5.81 2.77
N ARG A 221 12.81 -4.64 3.06
CA ARG A 221 11.38 -4.50 3.34
C ARG A 221 10.55 -4.73 2.08
N ILE A 222 10.99 -4.19 0.94
CA ILE A 222 10.33 -4.32 -0.36
C ILE A 222 10.39 -5.78 -0.83
N SER A 223 11.54 -6.46 -0.68
CA SER A 223 11.67 -7.87 -1.08
C SER A 223 10.75 -8.81 -0.29
N ARG A 224 10.28 -8.40 0.90
CA ARG A 224 9.33 -9.17 1.71
C ARG A 224 7.87 -9.05 1.28
N ILE A 225 7.50 -8.09 0.41
CA ILE A 225 6.10 -7.84 0.02
C ILE A 225 5.38 -9.12 -0.46
N PRO A 226 5.94 -9.93 -1.37
CA PRO A 226 5.26 -11.14 -1.84
C PRO A 226 5.01 -12.18 -0.74
N HIS A 227 5.82 -12.14 0.31
CA HIS A 227 5.79 -13.09 1.42
C HIS A 227 4.84 -12.66 2.55
N GLU A 228 4.36 -11.42 2.54
CA GLU A 228 3.56 -10.83 3.63
C GLU A 228 2.13 -10.47 3.19
N VAL A 229 1.71 -10.82 1.97
CA VAL A 229 0.38 -10.47 1.45
C VAL A 229 -0.78 -10.93 2.32
N LEU A 230 -0.61 -12.08 2.98
CA LEU A 230 -1.62 -12.60 3.88
C LEU A 230 -1.58 -11.98 5.27
N SER A 231 -0.53 -11.27 5.68
CA SER A 231 -0.48 -10.64 7.01
C SER A 231 -0.84 -9.14 6.97
N GLN A 232 -0.80 -8.55 5.78
CA GLN A 232 -1.00 -7.11 5.57
C GLN A 232 -2.37 -6.79 4.95
N ARG A 233 -3.46 -7.25 5.57
CA ARG A 233 -4.82 -7.06 5.06
C ARG A 233 -5.17 -5.59 4.98
N VAL A 234 -5.98 -5.23 3.99
CA VAL A 234 -6.84 -4.05 4.10
C VAL A 234 -8.19 -4.43 4.72
N SER A 235 -8.59 -3.76 5.80
CA SER A 235 -9.91 -3.93 6.43
C SER A 235 -10.43 -2.64 7.04
N TRP A 236 -11.74 -2.57 7.28
CA TRP A 236 -12.31 -1.53 8.14
C TRP A 236 -12.17 -1.90 9.61
N SER A 237 -12.01 -0.87 10.45
CA SER A 237 -12.20 -0.92 11.89
C SER A 237 -13.15 0.21 12.28
N GLY A 238 -14.39 -0.14 12.64
CA GLY A 238 -15.44 0.86 12.85
C GLY A 238 -15.80 1.62 11.57
N ASN A 239 -16.21 2.89 11.72
CA ASN A 239 -16.81 3.69 10.63
C ASN A 239 -15.82 4.58 9.87
N SER A 240 -14.63 4.82 10.41
CA SER A 240 -13.71 5.85 9.90
C SER A 240 -12.24 5.44 9.96
N GLU A 241 -11.94 4.16 10.20
CA GLU A 241 -10.57 3.67 10.30
C GLU A 241 -10.36 2.52 9.34
N VAL A 242 -9.31 2.62 8.54
CA VAL A 242 -8.83 1.54 7.68
C VAL A 242 -7.59 0.95 8.34
N TRP A 243 -7.54 -0.36 8.47
CA TRP A 243 -6.37 -1.07 8.94
C TRP A 243 -5.66 -1.72 7.76
N VAL A 244 -4.33 -1.61 7.76
CA VAL A 244 -3.44 -2.27 6.81
C VAL A 244 -2.40 -3.06 7.58
N GLY A 245 -2.66 -4.35 7.80
CA GLY A 245 -1.90 -5.17 8.75
C GLY A 245 -1.85 -4.52 10.13
N ARG A 246 -0.65 -4.06 10.54
CA ARG A 246 -0.44 -3.36 11.82
C ARG A 246 -0.65 -1.84 11.78
N HIS A 247 -0.94 -1.27 10.61
CA HIS A 247 -1.08 0.18 10.46
C HIS A 247 -2.54 0.58 10.57
N LYS A 248 -2.84 1.52 11.46
CA LYS A 248 -4.15 2.15 11.58
C LYS A 248 -4.19 3.47 10.82
N ILE A 249 -5.12 3.64 9.89
CA ILE A 249 -5.26 4.84 9.05
C ILE A 249 -6.60 5.52 9.36
N SER A 250 -6.53 6.73 9.90
CA SER A 250 -7.71 7.57 10.16
C SER A 250 -8.22 8.20 8.87
N CYS A 251 -9.45 7.90 8.50
CA CYS A 251 -10.07 8.36 7.26
C CYS A 251 -11.03 9.53 7.53
N ARG A 252 -11.01 10.56 6.67
CA ARG A 252 -11.93 11.70 6.81
C ARG A 252 -13.30 11.31 6.25
N SER A 253 -14.37 11.65 6.97
CA SER A 253 -15.75 11.34 6.55
C SER A 253 -16.08 11.88 5.14
N ARG A 254 -15.54 13.06 4.79
CA ARG A 254 -15.73 13.66 3.45
C ARG A 254 -15.17 12.78 2.32
N ASP A 255 -14.07 12.07 2.58
CA ASP A 255 -13.43 11.22 1.56
C ASP A 255 -14.23 9.95 1.36
N ILE A 256 -14.71 9.36 2.47
CA ILE A 256 -15.62 8.22 2.44
C ILE A 256 -16.90 8.58 1.69
N GLN A 257 -17.47 9.76 1.94
CA GLN A 257 -18.65 10.25 1.23
C GLN A 257 -18.37 10.48 -0.27
N ALA A 258 -17.24 11.08 -0.61
CA ALA A 258 -16.84 11.30 -2.01
C ALA A 258 -16.72 9.97 -2.77
N LEU A 259 -16.06 8.96 -2.17
CA LEU A 259 -15.94 7.63 -2.77
C LEU A 259 -17.29 6.91 -2.89
N ASN A 260 -18.16 7.06 -1.88
CA ASN A 260 -19.51 6.51 -1.94
C ASN A 260 -20.34 7.11 -3.08
N ALA A 261 -20.25 8.42 -3.28
CA ALA A 261 -20.97 9.15 -4.32
C ALA A 261 -20.43 8.85 -5.72
N ARG A 262 -19.16 8.48 -5.83
CA ARG A 262 -18.51 8.15 -7.12
C ARG A 262 -18.51 6.66 -7.46
N TRP A 263 -19.08 5.81 -6.63
CA TRP A 263 -19.16 4.37 -6.90
C TRP A 263 -19.91 4.09 -8.21
N VAL A 264 -19.24 3.46 -9.18
CA VAL A 264 -19.78 3.13 -10.51
C VAL A 264 -20.46 1.75 -10.53
N PRO A 265 -19.92 0.69 -9.90
CA PRO A 265 -20.58 -0.61 -9.88
C PRO A 265 -21.97 -0.56 -9.21
N PRO A 266 -22.77 -1.64 -9.33
CA PRO A 266 -24.08 -1.71 -8.69
C PRO A 266 -24.01 -1.42 -7.18
N PHE A 267 -25.05 -0.78 -6.65
CA PHE A 267 -25.12 -0.39 -5.25
C PHE A 267 -25.05 -1.60 -4.29
N GLN A 268 -25.51 -2.77 -4.75
CA GLN A 268 -25.51 -4.02 -4.01
C GLN A 268 -24.18 -4.80 -4.09
N ASP A 269 -23.13 -4.25 -4.72
CA ASP A 269 -21.83 -4.91 -4.75
C ASP A 269 -21.22 -4.94 -3.34
N GLU A 270 -21.21 -6.13 -2.73
CA GLU A 270 -20.70 -6.38 -1.38
C GLU A 270 -19.22 -6.01 -1.21
N ARG A 271 -18.47 -5.87 -2.32
CA ARG A 271 -17.06 -5.45 -2.29
C ARG A 271 -16.88 -3.95 -2.11
N LYS A 272 -17.94 -3.14 -2.24
CA LYS A 272 -17.85 -1.68 -2.15
C LYS A 272 -17.10 -1.19 -0.91
N PRO A 273 -17.40 -1.67 0.32
CA PRO A 273 -16.66 -1.23 1.51
C PRO A 273 -15.16 -1.54 1.41
N LEU A 274 -14.82 -2.75 0.95
CA LEU A 274 -13.42 -3.19 0.83
C LEU A 274 -12.65 -2.37 -0.22
N GLU A 275 -13.26 -2.07 -1.37
CA GLU A 275 -12.63 -1.26 -2.43
C GLU A 275 -12.45 0.21 -1.99
N ILE A 276 -13.38 0.75 -1.18
CA ILE A 276 -13.21 2.07 -0.55
C ILE A 276 -12.03 2.04 0.42
N ALA A 277 -11.95 1.02 1.30
CA ALA A 277 -10.83 0.88 2.24
C ALA A 277 -9.50 0.75 1.50
N ARG A 278 -9.44 -0.07 0.44
CA ARG A 278 -8.27 -0.25 -0.43
C ARG A 278 -7.80 1.10 -0.98
N LEU A 279 -8.71 1.89 -1.54
CA LEU A 279 -8.33 3.16 -2.15
C LEU A 279 -7.85 4.19 -1.12
N LEU A 280 -8.49 4.26 0.05
CA LEU A 280 -8.05 5.13 1.14
C LEU A 280 -6.66 4.72 1.68
N ALA A 281 -6.43 3.41 1.81
CA ALA A 281 -5.12 2.87 2.15
C ALA A 281 -4.05 3.25 1.12
N LEU A 282 -4.33 3.08 -0.17
CA LEU A 282 -3.43 3.49 -1.25
C LEU A 282 -3.10 4.98 -1.17
N TYR A 283 -4.09 5.87 -0.99
CA TYR A 283 -3.84 7.31 -0.88
C TYR A 283 -3.03 7.70 0.36
N SER A 284 -3.17 6.96 1.47
CA SER A 284 -2.42 7.22 2.70
C SER A 284 -0.90 7.12 2.53
N VAL A 285 -0.41 6.34 1.56
CA VAL A 285 1.04 6.23 1.32
C VAL A 285 1.65 7.53 0.83
N PHE A 286 0.84 8.50 0.39
CA PHE A 286 1.30 9.82 0.01
C PHE A 286 1.13 10.87 1.11
N ASP A 287 0.38 10.61 2.17
CA ASP A 287 0.21 11.58 3.23
C ASP A 287 1.56 11.82 3.94
N ASN A 288 1.95 13.09 4.09
CA ASN A 288 3.12 13.44 4.89
C ASN A 288 2.70 13.50 6.36
N PRO A 289 3.25 12.60 7.21
CA PRO A 289 2.80 12.43 8.59
C PRO A 289 2.97 13.66 9.46
N LEU A 290 3.88 14.54 9.08
CA LEU A 290 4.29 15.71 9.86
C LEU A 290 3.47 16.96 9.50
N SER A 291 2.76 16.93 8.37
CA SER A 291 2.21 18.15 7.77
C SER A 291 0.75 18.43 8.11
N ASN A 292 0.02 17.51 8.75
CA ASN A 292 -1.46 17.54 8.88
C ASN A 292 -2.24 17.80 7.56
N ARG A 293 -1.54 17.91 6.44
CA ARG A 293 -2.03 18.19 5.10
C ARG A 293 -1.88 16.93 4.28
N ARG A 294 -2.85 16.70 3.39
CA ARG A 294 -2.62 15.75 2.29
C ARG A 294 -1.52 16.36 1.44
N ASN A 295 -0.51 15.55 1.10
CA ASN A 295 0.66 15.94 0.32
C ASN A 295 0.48 17.18 -0.57
N GLY A 296 1.37 18.17 -0.42
CA GLY A 296 1.37 19.40 -1.21
C GLY A 296 1.78 19.24 -2.67
N VAL A 297 1.67 18.03 -3.23
CA VAL A 297 2.11 17.75 -4.61
C VAL A 297 1.11 18.20 -5.67
N HIS A 298 -0.07 18.72 -5.32
CA HIS A 298 -0.99 19.31 -6.29
C HIS A 298 -1.42 20.69 -5.81
N LEU A 299 -1.57 21.65 -6.73
CA LEU A 299 -2.27 22.90 -6.41
C LEU A 299 -3.72 22.64 -6.07
N GLY A 300 -4.17 23.30 -5.01
CA GLY A 300 -5.58 23.56 -4.82
C GLY A 300 -6.07 24.49 -5.92
N LEU A 301 -6.82 23.94 -6.88
CA LEU A 301 -7.55 24.74 -7.85
C LEU A 301 -9.00 24.89 -7.43
N ASP A 302 -9.56 26.07 -7.69
CA ASP A 302 -10.99 26.32 -7.51
C ASP A 302 -11.81 25.27 -8.28
N PRO A 303 -12.66 24.49 -7.58
CA PRO A 303 -13.54 23.53 -8.23
C PRO A 303 -14.44 24.15 -9.31
N GLU A 304 -14.84 25.41 -9.18
CA GLU A 304 -15.68 26.06 -10.19
C GLU A 304 -14.94 26.18 -11.52
N ILE A 305 -13.66 26.58 -11.51
CA ILE A 305 -12.84 26.68 -12.73
C ILE A 305 -12.74 25.32 -13.42
N ARG A 306 -12.59 24.25 -12.62
CA ARG A 306 -12.46 22.88 -13.11
C ARG A 306 -13.77 22.31 -13.67
N ARG A 307 -14.93 22.65 -13.10
CA ARG A 307 -16.25 22.21 -13.60
C ARG A 307 -16.59 22.70 -15.01
N HIS A 308 -15.94 23.77 -15.46
CA HIS A 308 -16.07 24.28 -16.82
C HIS A 308 -15.21 23.52 -17.85
N CYS A 309 -14.50 22.47 -17.43
CA CYS A 309 -13.73 21.62 -18.32
C CYS A 309 -14.52 20.37 -18.71
N ASP A 310 -14.26 19.86 -19.91
CA ASP A 310 -14.82 18.58 -20.36
C ASP A 310 -14.14 17.41 -19.63
N PHE A 311 -12.81 17.52 -19.44
CA PHE A 311 -11.99 16.49 -18.80
C PHE A 311 -10.94 17.07 -17.85
N GLU A 312 -10.57 16.29 -16.84
CA GLU A 312 -9.42 16.54 -15.97
C GLU A 312 -8.35 15.48 -16.18
N LEU A 313 -7.16 15.91 -16.60
CA LEU A 313 -6.06 15.00 -16.94
C LEU A 313 -5.34 14.45 -15.70
N PHE A 314 -5.40 15.18 -14.59
CA PHE A 314 -4.75 14.82 -13.32
C PHE A 314 -5.73 15.05 -12.18
N ALA A 315 -6.41 13.97 -11.77
CA ALA A 315 -7.34 14.00 -10.66
C ALA A 315 -7.39 12.65 -9.95
N SER A 316 -8.25 12.58 -8.94
CA SER A 316 -8.59 11.40 -8.18
C SER A 316 -10.09 11.38 -7.94
N PRO A 317 -10.68 10.23 -7.58
CA PRO A 317 -12.04 10.19 -7.06
C PRO A 317 -12.28 11.12 -5.87
N LEU A 318 -11.23 11.44 -5.09
CA LEU A 318 -11.33 12.28 -3.90
C LEU A 318 -11.39 13.78 -4.21
N ASN A 319 -10.88 14.20 -5.36
CA ASN A 319 -10.73 15.62 -5.68
C ASN A 319 -11.22 16.04 -7.07
N ALA A 320 -11.66 15.11 -7.93
CA ALA A 320 -12.20 15.43 -9.24
C ALA A 320 -13.38 16.39 -9.10
N ALA A 321 -13.44 17.44 -9.91
CA ALA A 321 -14.58 18.36 -9.93
C ALA A 321 -15.58 17.98 -11.03
N VAL A 322 -15.11 17.30 -12.08
CA VAL A 322 -15.92 16.72 -13.15
C VAL A 322 -16.60 15.40 -12.74
N GLN A 323 -17.60 15.00 -13.52
CA GLN A 323 -18.36 13.77 -13.31
C GLN A 323 -17.51 12.51 -13.55
N ASN A 324 -18.02 11.36 -13.10
CA ASN A 324 -17.44 10.05 -13.45
C ASN A 324 -17.38 9.88 -14.97
N GLY A 325 -16.32 9.24 -15.47
CA GLY A 325 -16.08 9.10 -16.90
C GLY A 325 -15.40 10.32 -17.53
N ARG A 326 -14.97 11.31 -16.74
CA ARG A 326 -14.37 12.56 -17.24
C ARG A 326 -13.04 12.95 -16.59
N PHE A 327 -12.44 12.08 -15.79
CA PHE A 327 -11.13 12.35 -15.20
C PHE A 327 -10.20 11.15 -15.30
N SER A 328 -8.92 11.40 -15.52
CA SER A 328 -7.86 10.39 -15.36
C SER A 328 -7.20 10.50 -14.01
N SER A 329 -6.63 9.38 -13.58
CA SER A 329 -6.08 9.21 -12.25
C SER A 329 -4.84 8.31 -12.24
N LYS A 330 -4.20 8.20 -11.08
CA LYS A 330 -2.91 7.50 -10.95
C LYS A 330 -3.05 5.97 -11.10
N TRP A 331 -4.12 5.38 -10.56
CA TRP A 331 -4.31 3.93 -10.51
C TRP A 331 -5.62 3.52 -11.18
N PRO A 332 -5.74 3.67 -12.51
CA PRO A 332 -6.99 3.43 -13.22
C PRO A 332 -7.53 2.01 -13.03
N HIS A 333 -6.67 1.00 -12.81
CA HIS A 333 -7.07 -0.39 -12.54
C HIS A 333 -7.85 -0.58 -11.22
N VAL A 334 -7.69 0.35 -10.26
CA VAL A 334 -8.50 0.42 -9.03
C VAL A 334 -9.61 1.47 -9.22
N GLU A 335 -9.24 2.64 -9.72
CA GLU A 335 -10.06 3.86 -9.69
C GLU A 335 -11.16 3.93 -10.76
N TRP A 336 -11.17 3.02 -11.75
CA TRP A 336 -12.28 2.92 -12.69
C TRP A 336 -13.62 2.65 -11.99
N ARG A 337 -13.59 1.93 -10.85
CA ARG A 337 -14.76 1.70 -9.97
C ARG A 337 -15.32 2.98 -9.37
N PHE A 338 -14.54 4.05 -9.40
CA PHE A 338 -14.87 5.37 -8.88
C PHE A 338 -14.88 6.44 -9.98
N GLY A 339 -14.96 6.03 -11.25
CA GLY A 339 -15.18 6.92 -12.39
C GLY A 339 -13.93 7.39 -13.15
N SER A 340 -12.75 6.85 -12.85
CA SER A 340 -11.55 7.13 -13.64
C SER A 340 -11.65 6.52 -15.04
N ILE A 341 -11.15 7.24 -16.05
CA ILE A 341 -11.11 6.76 -17.46
C ILE A 341 -9.73 6.27 -17.91
N GLY A 342 -8.72 6.32 -17.06
CA GLY A 342 -7.36 5.94 -17.43
C GLY A 342 -6.32 6.72 -16.66
N SER A 343 -5.05 6.57 -17.05
CA SER A 343 -3.92 7.33 -16.51
C SER A 343 -3.22 8.11 -17.61
N TYR A 344 -2.64 9.24 -17.23
CA TYR A 344 -1.64 9.91 -18.05
C TYR A 344 -0.41 9.00 -18.25
N PRO A 345 0.29 9.04 -19.40
CA PRO A 345 -0.07 9.76 -20.63
C PRO A 345 -1.11 9.05 -21.50
N SER A 346 -1.37 7.77 -21.26
CA SER A 346 -2.12 6.88 -22.16
C SER A 346 -3.56 7.32 -22.42
N VAL A 347 -4.21 7.95 -21.44
CA VAL A 347 -5.59 8.45 -21.57
C VAL A 347 -5.76 9.49 -22.69
N ILE A 348 -4.70 10.22 -23.04
CA ILE A 348 -4.73 11.32 -24.03
C ILE A 348 -5.25 10.83 -25.38
N ASP A 349 -4.93 9.59 -25.77
CA ASP A 349 -5.33 9.06 -27.06
C ASP A 349 -6.83 8.77 -27.17
N TYR A 350 -7.52 8.66 -26.04
CA TYR A 350 -8.94 8.38 -25.94
C TYR A 350 -9.79 9.65 -25.77
N LEU A 351 -9.16 10.81 -25.51
CA LEU A 351 -9.90 12.05 -25.31
C LEU A 351 -10.41 12.61 -26.66
N PRO A 352 -11.66 13.10 -26.74
CA PRO A 352 -12.17 13.73 -27.95
C PRO A 352 -11.36 14.98 -28.34
N VAL A 353 -11.09 15.13 -29.63
CA VAL A 353 -10.44 16.33 -30.18
C VAL A 353 -11.31 17.56 -29.91
N ASN A 354 -10.68 18.70 -29.65
CA ASN A 354 -11.29 20.00 -29.30
C ASN A 354 -11.98 20.07 -27.92
N SER A 355 -11.91 19.02 -27.10
CA SER A 355 -12.34 19.08 -25.70
C SER A 355 -11.56 20.13 -24.89
N VAL A 356 -12.20 20.68 -23.86
CA VAL A 356 -11.57 21.53 -22.85
C VAL A 356 -10.94 20.64 -21.78
N VAL A 357 -9.62 20.59 -21.72
CA VAL A 357 -8.87 19.70 -20.81
C VAL A 357 -8.18 20.53 -19.72
N CYS A 358 -8.50 20.22 -18.46
CA CYS A 358 -7.80 20.74 -17.30
C CYS A 358 -6.52 19.93 -17.05
N ILE A 359 -5.39 20.61 -16.95
CA ILE A 359 -4.07 20.05 -16.70
C ILE A 359 -3.54 20.65 -15.40
N ASN A 360 -3.52 19.85 -14.33
CA ASN A 360 -2.96 20.19 -13.02
C ASN A 360 -2.07 19.04 -12.53
N PRO A 361 -0.90 18.83 -13.15
CA PRO A 361 -0.05 17.68 -12.86
C PRO A 361 0.47 17.69 -11.41
N PRO A 362 0.90 16.54 -10.89
CA PRO A 362 1.71 16.49 -9.67
C PRO A 362 2.96 17.38 -9.79
N PHE A 363 3.36 17.97 -8.68
CA PHE A 363 4.42 18.96 -8.55
C PHE A 363 5.76 18.30 -8.36
N THR A 364 6.04 17.40 -9.28
CA THR A 364 7.31 16.71 -9.38
C THR A 364 7.98 17.12 -10.67
N GLU A 365 9.32 17.11 -10.66
CA GLU A 365 10.10 17.52 -11.83
C GLU A 365 9.79 16.63 -13.04
N ALA A 366 9.56 15.33 -12.83
CA ALA A 366 9.29 14.39 -13.91
C ALA A 366 7.94 14.67 -14.60
N TYR A 367 6.86 14.85 -13.84
CA TYR A 367 5.54 15.15 -14.41
C TYR A 367 5.50 16.51 -15.10
N LEU A 368 6.10 17.53 -14.49
CA LEU A 368 6.16 18.85 -15.10
C LEU A 368 6.98 18.82 -16.38
N ALA A 369 8.14 18.17 -16.39
CA ALA A 369 8.97 18.04 -17.59
C ALA A 369 8.23 17.29 -18.71
N ASP A 370 7.58 16.17 -18.40
CA ASP A 370 6.87 15.36 -19.39
C ASP A 370 5.67 16.10 -19.99
N VAL A 371 4.83 16.73 -19.15
CA VAL A 371 3.69 17.54 -19.62
C VAL A 371 4.17 18.71 -20.49
N MET A 372 5.24 19.40 -20.09
CA MET A 372 5.76 20.53 -20.85
C MET A 372 6.39 20.09 -22.17
N ALA A 373 7.04 18.92 -22.22
CA ALA A 373 7.56 18.33 -23.46
C ALA A 373 6.44 18.01 -24.46
N ARG A 374 5.25 17.65 -23.98
CA ARG A 374 4.07 17.31 -24.80
C ARG A 374 3.12 18.48 -25.05
N LEU A 375 3.42 19.67 -24.53
CA LEU A 375 2.51 20.81 -24.58
C LEU A 375 2.11 21.21 -26.01
N ALA A 376 3.05 21.14 -26.96
CA ALA A 376 2.77 21.47 -28.36
C ALA A 376 1.77 20.48 -28.99
N GLU A 377 1.94 19.17 -28.74
CA GLU A 377 1.03 18.11 -29.18
C GLU A 377 -0.37 18.31 -28.58
N LEU A 378 -0.43 18.55 -27.26
CA LEU A 378 -1.69 18.74 -26.54
C LEU A 378 -2.47 19.96 -27.05
N LYS A 379 -1.78 21.06 -27.39
CA LYS A 379 -2.41 22.27 -27.94
C LYS A 379 -3.00 22.08 -29.33
N LEU A 380 -2.46 21.14 -30.12
CA LEU A 380 -3.01 20.82 -31.44
C LEU A 380 -4.30 20.02 -31.34
N ARG A 381 -4.48 19.20 -30.29
CA ARG A 381 -5.67 18.36 -30.10
C ARG A 381 -6.74 18.99 -29.21
N PHE A 382 -6.39 19.81 -28.22
CA PHE A 382 -7.31 20.22 -27.15
C PHE A 382 -7.26 21.72 -26.83
N ARG A 383 -8.33 22.22 -26.20
CA ARG A 383 -8.36 23.53 -25.56
C ARG A 383 -7.89 23.37 -24.11
N LEU A 384 -6.71 23.89 -23.78
CA LEU A 384 -6.08 23.59 -22.49
C LEU A 384 -6.37 24.66 -21.44
N ARG A 385 -6.66 24.21 -20.20
CA ARG A 385 -6.58 25.02 -18.98
C ARG A 385 -5.49 24.43 -18.09
N ILE A 386 -4.37 25.12 -17.98
CA ILE A 386 -3.16 24.57 -17.35
C ILE A 386 -2.87 25.33 -16.05
N ALA A 387 -2.72 24.58 -14.97
CA ALA A 387 -2.16 25.06 -13.72
C ALA A 387 -0.82 24.36 -13.49
N VAL A 388 0.24 25.13 -13.42
CA VAL A 388 1.61 24.65 -13.14
C VAL A 388 2.27 25.64 -12.18
N PRO A 389 3.17 25.16 -11.30
CA PRO A 389 3.85 26.04 -10.36
C PRO A 389 4.80 26.97 -11.12
N ILE A 390 4.93 28.20 -10.62
CA ILE A 390 5.89 29.16 -11.17
C ILE A 390 7.27 28.84 -10.60
N LEU A 391 8.01 27.94 -11.27
CA LEU A 391 9.46 27.85 -11.05
C LEU A 391 10.18 28.71 -12.11
N GLU A 392 11.26 29.38 -11.74
CA GLU A 392 12.01 30.28 -12.65
C GLU A 392 12.42 29.59 -13.96
N VAL A 393 12.76 28.30 -13.89
CA VAL A 393 13.08 27.48 -15.06
C VAL A 393 11.86 27.33 -15.99
N PHE A 394 10.65 27.15 -15.44
CA PHE A 394 9.43 27.01 -16.23
C PHE A 394 8.93 28.33 -16.81
N LEU A 395 9.23 29.48 -16.20
CA LEU A 395 8.95 30.78 -16.78
C LEU A 395 9.66 30.97 -18.13
N THR A 396 10.87 30.46 -18.28
CA THR A 396 11.64 30.55 -19.54
C THR A 396 10.98 29.70 -20.63
N ILE A 397 10.56 28.49 -20.29
CA ILE A 397 9.87 27.57 -21.23
C ILE A 397 8.49 28.13 -21.60
N ALA A 398 7.69 28.58 -20.61
CA ALA A 398 6.37 29.16 -20.84
C ALA A 398 6.41 30.43 -21.70
N LYS A 399 7.38 31.33 -21.46
CA LYS A 399 7.58 32.54 -22.28
C LYS A 399 7.94 32.21 -23.73
N SER A 400 8.71 31.13 -23.96
CA SER A 400 9.04 30.68 -25.32
C SER A 400 7.83 30.09 -26.06
N ALA A 401 6.95 29.38 -25.35
CA ALA A 401 5.76 28.75 -25.91
C ALA A 401 4.58 29.74 -26.11
N GLY A 402 4.42 30.73 -25.23
CA GLY A 402 3.35 31.72 -25.29
C GLY A 402 3.50 32.77 -26.40
N LYS A 403 4.74 33.09 -26.82
CA LYS A 403 5.00 34.06 -27.89
C LYS A 403 4.54 33.63 -29.28
N ARG A 404 4.27 32.34 -29.52
CA ARG A 404 3.93 31.84 -30.87
C ARG A 404 2.43 31.66 -31.14
N PHE A 405 1.58 31.54 -30.11
CA PHE A 405 0.18 31.16 -30.30
C PHE A 405 -0.68 31.79 -29.19
N GLY A 406 -1.45 32.83 -29.50
CA GLY A 406 -2.21 33.69 -28.57
C GLY A 406 -3.20 32.94 -27.66
N THR A 407 -2.68 32.32 -26.60
CA THR A 407 -3.44 31.61 -25.57
C THR A 407 -3.43 32.41 -24.27
N SER A 408 -4.59 32.52 -23.61
CA SER A 408 -4.71 33.11 -22.27
C SER A 408 -4.14 32.13 -21.25
N PHE A 409 -2.97 32.44 -20.70
CA PHE A 409 -2.43 31.76 -19.52
C PHE A 409 -3.01 32.42 -18.29
N GLU A 410 -3.89 31.71 -17.58
CA GLU A 410 -4.25 32.10 -16.22
C GLU A 410 -3.24 31.43 -15.29
N ILE A 411 -2.17 32.15 -14.99
CA ILE A 411 -1.16 31.70 -14.03
C ILE A 411 -1.74 31.97 -12.64
N CYS A 412 -2.30 30.94 -12.01
CA CYS A 412 -2.68 31.00 -10.61
C CYS A 412 -1.40 31.12 -9.78
N ARG A 413 -1.21 32.29 -9.15
CA ARG A 413 -0.11 32.58 -8.23
C ARG A 413 -0.62 32.28 -6.83
N GLU A 414 -0.13 31.23 -6.17
CA GLU A 414 -0.15 31.20 -4.72
C GLU A 414 0.95 32.15 -4.23
N VAL A 415 0.55 33.20 -3.54
CA VAL A 415 1.45 34.01 -2.73
C VAL A 415 1.53 33.27 -1.40
N GLU A 416 2.70 32.70 -1.09
CA GLU A 416 2.98 32.14 0.24
C GLU A 416 2.81 33.18 1.35
#